data_AF-A0A970JT03-F1
#
_entry.id   AF-A0A970JT03-F1
#
_cell.length_a   1.000
_cell.length_b   1.000
_cell.length_c   1.000
_cell.angle_alpha   90.00
_cell.angle_beta   90.00
_cell.angle_gamma   90.00
#
_symmetry.space_group_name_H-M   'P 1'
#
loop_
_entity.id
_entity.type
_entity.pdbx_description
1 polymer ?
#
loop_
_entity_poly.entity_id
_entity_poly.type
_entity_poly.pdbx_seq_one_letter_code
_entity_poly.pdbx_strand_id
1 'polypeptide(L)'
;MNELMALLDRYNFVFQDEKQIQQFLDLITAAKNNTRIWVNKGHTPSELYAISVEGQEKTIEFPTLKNQKIGRNDPCPCGSGKKYKRCCGRTSNAKLNQLSSREAKLFYETWYGLLGFVNEREGIIREKIKP
;
A
#
# COMPACT_ATOMS: atom_id res chain seq x y z
N MET A 1 7.49 -35.49 -9.22
CA MET A 1 7.64 -36.09 -10.57
C MET A 1 6.62 -37.19 -10.80
N ASN A 2 6.52 -38.21 -9.94
CA ASN A 2 5.60 -39.34 -10.14
C ASN A 2 4.11 -38.94 -10.22
N GLU A 3 3.66 -37.99 -9.39
CA GLU A 3 2.27 -37.50 -9.43
C GLU A 3 1.94 -36.72 -10.72
N LEU A 4 2.92 -36.02 -11.29
CA LEU A 4 2.74 -35.27 -12.53
C LEU A 4 2.57 -36.22 -13.71
N MET A 5 3.40 -37.27 -13.78
CA MET A 5 3.29 -38.29 -14.84
C MET A 5 1.95 -39.03 -14.77
N ALA A 6 1.51 -39.42 -13.57
CA ALA A 6 0.21 -40.05 -13.38
C ALA A 6 -0.97 -39.15 -13.81
N LEU A 7 -0.82 -37.83 -13.69
CA LEU A 7 -1.84 -36.86 -14.12
C LEU A 7 -1.84 -36.68 -15.64
N LEU A 8 -0.67 -36.62 -16.27
CA LEU A 8 -0.53 -36.57 -17.72
C LEU A 8 -1.12 -37.82 -18.38
N ASP A 9 -0.85 -39.00 -17.82
CA ASP A 9 -1.43 -40.26 -18.26
C ASP A 9 -2.96 -40.27 -18.10
N ARG A 10 -3.48 -39.76 -16.98
CA ARG A 10 -4.94 -39.66 -16.75
C ARG A 10 -5.64 -38.79 -17.79
N TYR A 11 -5.03 -37.69 -18.19
CA TYR A 11 -5.55 -36.82 -19.24
C TYR A 11 -5.10 -37.23 -20.64
N ASN A 12 -4.47 -38.40 -20.76
CA ASN A 12 -4.09 -39.02 -22.01
C ASN A 12 -3.18 -38.14 -22.88
N PHE A 13 -2.31 -37.35 -22.24
CA PHE A 13 -1.29 -36.56 -22.90
C PHE A 13 -0.14 -37.47 -23.34
N VAL A 14 0.07 -37.55 -24.66
CA VAL A 14 1.16 -38.32 -25.26
C VAL A 14 2.16 -37.36 -25.89
N PHE A 15 3.43 -37.50 -25.52
CA PHE A 15 4.53 -36.72 -26.09
C PHE A 15 5.31 -37.58 -27.09
N GLN A 16 5.66 -37.00 -28.23
CA GLN A 16 6.38 -37.70 -29.30
C GLN A 16 7.88 -37.78 -29.03
N ASP A 17 8.44 -36.76 -28.40
CA ASP A 17 9.85 -36.68 -28.07
C ASP A 17 10.09 -35.92 -26.75
N GLU A 18 11.30 -36.04 -26.24
CA GLU A 18 11.73 -35.38 -25.01
C GLU A 18 11.71 -33.84 -25.13
N LYS A 19 11.89 -33.29 -26.34
CA LYS A 19 11.82 -31.84 -26.57
C LYS A 19 10.42 -31.31 -26.35
N GLN A 20 9.40 -32.05 -26.76
CA GLN A 20 8.00 -31.68 -26.57
C GLN A 20 7.63 -31.69 -25.08
N ILE A 21 8.16 -32.65 -24.32
CA ILE A 21 8.03 -32.68 -22.86
C ILE A 21 8.68 -31.44 -22.26
N GLN A 22 9.91 -31.11 -22.68
CA GLN A 22 10.62 -29.94 -22.18
C GLN A 22 9.86 -28.64 -22.48
N GLN A 23 9.38 -28.45 -23.71
CA GLN A 23 8.58 -27.30 -24.10
C GLN A 23 7.31 -27.17 -23.26
N PHE A 24 6.64 -28.28 -23.00
CA PHE A 24 5.46 -28.29 -22.14
C PHE A 24 5.81 -27.89 -20.71
N LEU A 25 6.86 -28.46 -20.13
CA LEU A 25 7.32 -28.13 -18.78
C LEU A 25 7.76 -26.66 -18.66
N ASP A 26 8.39 -26.12 -19.70
CA ASP A 26 8.79 -24.72 -19.77
C ASP A 26 7.56 -23.80 -19.77
N LEU A 27 6.51 -24.15 -20.53
CA LEU A 27 5.25 -23.41 -20.54
C LEU A 27 4.54 -23.46 -19.19
N ILE A 28 4.48 -24.63 -18.55
CA ILE A 28 3.89 -24.77 -17.21
C ILE A 28 4.69 -23.95 -16.19
N THR A 29 6.02 -23.99 -16.27
CA THR A 29 6.90 -23.23 -15.37
C THR A 29 6.72 -21.73 -15.59
N ALA A 30 6.68 -21.28 -16.84
CA ALA A 30 6.40 -19.89 -17.20
C ALA A 30 5.03 -19.44 -16.69
N ALA A 31 3.99 -20.25 -16.86
CA ALA A 31 2.66 -19.96 -16.35
C ALA A 31 2.68 -19.87 -14.81
N LYS A 32 3.24 -20.86 -14.11
CA LYS A 32 3.30 -20.87 -12.64
C LYS A 32 4.07 -19.68 -12.08
N ASN A 33 5.19 -19.32 -12.71
CA ASN A 33 6.05 -18.24 -12.22
C ASN A 33 5.47 -16.84 -12.51
N ASN A 34 4.58 -16.71 -13.48
CA ASN A 34 3.98 -15.43 -13.89
C ASN A 34 2.47 -15.33 -13.63
N THR A 35 1.88 -16.30 -12.94
CA THR A 35 0.48 -16.22 -12.51
C THR A 35 0.39 -15.71 -11.08
N ARG A 36 -0.49 -14.74 -10.85
CA ARG A 36 -0.77 -14.22 -9.51
C ARG A 36 -1.57 -15.24 -8.71
N ILE A 37 -1.13 -15.51 -7.49
CA ILE A 37 -1.78 -16.49 -6.62
C ILE A 37 -2.03 -15.93 -5.22
N TRP A 38 -3.14 -16.35 -4.62
CA TRP A 38 -3.59 -15.84 -3.32
C TRP A 38 -2.58 -16.09 -2.20
N VAL A 39 -1.95 -17.27 -2.18
CA VAL A 39 -0.93 -17.63 -1.18
C VAL A 39 0.29 -16.70 -1.19
N ASN A 40 0.54 -16.04 -2.33
CA ASN A 40 1.59 -15.04 -2.50
C ASN A 40 1.06 -13.61 -2.30
N LYS A 41 -0.09 -13.44 -1.62
CA LYS A 41 -0.76 -12.15 -1.45
C LYS A 41 -1.01 -11.41 -2.78
N GLY A 42 -1.26 -12.17 -3.85
CA GLY A 42 -1.51 -11.62 -5.17
C GLY A 42 -0.26 -11.31 -6.01
N HIS A 43 0.94 -11.64 -5.53
CA HIS A 43 2.17 -11.58 -6.33
C HIS A 43 2.39 -12.86 -7.16
N THR A 44 3.10 -12.72 -8.27
CA THR A 44 3.67 -13.86 -8.98
C THR A 44 4.95 -14.33 -8.27
N PRO A 45 5.32 -15.63 -8.38
CA PRO A 45 6.61 -16.09 -7.86
C PRO A 45 7.82 -15.29 -8.41
N SER A 46 7.81 -14.90 -9.69
CA SER A 46 8.87 -14.07 -10.28
C SER A 46 8.95 -12.67 -9.66
N GLU A 47 7.80 -12.04 -9.38
CA GLU A 47 7.74 -10.75 -8.69
C GLU A 47 8.32 -10.85 -7.27
N LEU A 48 7.98 -11.91 -6.52
CA LEU A 48 8.55 -12.14 -5.18
C LEU A 48 10.06 -12.37 -5.23
N TYR A 49 10.54 -13.13 -6.22
CA TYR A 49 11.97 -13.32 -6.41
C TYR A 49 12.67 -12.00 -6.70
N ALA A 50 12.13 -11.19 -7.63
CA ALA A 50 12.65 -9.85 -7.92
C ALA A 50 12.70 -8.97 -6.65
N ILE A 51 11.61 -8.91 -5.88
CA ILE A 51 11.55 -8.16 -4.61
C ILE A 51 12.59 -8.70 -3.60
N SER A 52 12.84 -10.01 -3.56
CA SER A 52 13.81 -10.60 -2.64
C SER A 52 15.27 -10.37 -3.06
N VAL A 53 15.52 -10.31 -4.37
CA VAL A 53 16.85 -10.05 -4.95
C VAL A 53 17.17 -8.56 -4.95
N GLU A 54 16.16 -7.72 -5.16
CA GLU A 54 16.18 -6.27 -4.94
C GLU A 54 16.08 -5.91 -3.45
N GLY A 55 16.05 -6.91 -2.56
CA GLY A 55 15.99 -6.83 -1.09
C GLY A 55 17.19 -6.18 -0.40
N GLN A 56 17.87 -5.25 -1.07
CA GLN A 56 18.55 -4.13 -0.42
C GLN A 56 18.01 -2.79 -0.95
N GLU A 57 16.69 -2.62 -1.00
CA GLU A 57 16.13 -1.28 -1.05
C GLU A 57 16.18 -0.65 0.34
N LYS A 58 16.86 0.51 0.37
CA LYS A 58 16.98 1.43 1.50
C LYS A 58 15.67 1.48 2.25
N THR A 59 15.69 1.07 3.52
CA THR A 59 14.67 1.46 4.47
C THR A 59 14.50 2.96 4.33
N ILE A 60 13.41 3.42 3.69
CA ILE A 60 12.97 4.79 3.89
C ILE A 60 12.45 4.75 5.31
N GLU A 61 13.35 5.00 6.25
CA GLU A 61 12.94 5.46 7.56
C GLU A 61 11.98 6.60 7.26
N PHE A 62 10.69 6.41 7.62
CA PHE A 62 9.84 7.56 7.85
C PHE A 62 10.69 8.52 8.64
N PRO A 63 10.85 9.79 8.21
CA PRO A 63 11.63 10.72 8.99
C PRO A 63 11.03 10.66 10.37
N THR A 64 11.73 10.00 11.29
CA THR A 64 11.56 10.26 12.69
C THR A 64 11.78 11.76 12.69
N LEU A 65 10.72 12.51 12.97
CA LEU A 65 10.86 13.92 13.24
C LEU A 65 11.86 13.91 14.37
N LYS A 66 13.16 14.07 14.04
CA LYS A 66 14.16 14.46 14.98
C LYS A 66 13.51 15.68 15.54
N ASN A 67 13.01 15.57 16.75
CA ASN A 67 12.58 16.70 17.54
C ASN A 67 13.88 17.47 17.79
N GLN A 68 14.43 18.08 16.74
CA GLN A 68 15.32 19.20 16.86
C GLN A 68 14.50 20.14 17.70
N LYS A 69 14.94 20.33 18.94
CA LYS A 69 14.34 21.26 19.87
C LYS A 69 14.46 22.62 19.21
N ILE A 70 13.44 23.01 18.47
CA ILE A 70 13.45 24.27 17.76
C ILE A 70 13.37 25.37 18.80
N GLY A 71 14.39 26.23 18.81
CA GLY A 71 14.46 27.35 19.71
C GLY A 71 13.29 28.29 19.46
N ARG A 72 12.71 28.81 20.55
CA ARG A 72 11.57 29.75 20.49
C ARG A 72 11.85 30.95 19.56
N ASN A 73 13.11 31.34 19.35
CA ASN A 73 13.50 32.46 18.49
C ASN A 73 14.00 32.08 17.09
N ASP A 74 14.15 30.80 16.78
CA ASP A 74 14.72 30.31 15.51
C ASP A 74 13.77 30.60 14.33
N PRO A 75 14.28 30.67 13.08
CA PRO A 75 13.42 30.74 11.91
C PRO A 75 12.43 29.57 11.87
N CYS A 76 11.17 29.87 11.57
CA CYS A 76 10.09 28.88 11.60
C CYS A 76 10.22 27.88 10.42
N PRO A 77 10.11 26.56 10.66
CA PRO A 77 10.41 25.54 9.66
C PRO A 77 9.32 25.45 8.58
N CYS A 78 8.20 26.15 8.74
CA CYS A 78 7.17 26.30 7.70
C CYS A 78 7.56 27.27 6.58
N GLY A 79 8.79 27.82 6.58
CA GLY A 79 9.29 28.69 5.52
C GLY A 79 8.76 30.14 5.56
N SER A 80 8.08 30.56 6.64
CA SER A 80 7.47 31.89 6.71
C SER A 80 8.45 33.06 6.95
N GLY A 81 9.73 32.77 7.20
CA GLY A 81 10.75 33.76 7.59
C GLY A 81 10.56 34.36 9.00
N LYS A 82 9.51 34.00 9.72
CA LYS A 82 9.21 34.50 11.07
C LYS A 82 9.92 33.66 12.14
N LYS A 83 10.21 34.25 13.31
CA LYS A 83 10.67 33.49 14.49
C LYS A 83 9.61 32.46 14.92
N TYR A 84 10.01 31.27 15.35
CA TYR A 84 9.14 30.14 15.70
C TYR A 84 8.02 30.55 16.67
N LYS A 85 8.33 31.30 17.73
CA LYS A 85 7.34 31.83 18.71
C LYS A 85 6.28 32.77 18.16
N ARG A 86 6.52 33.35 16.98
CA ARG A 86 5.61 34.26 16.30
C ARG A 86 4.89 33.58 15.13
N CYS A 87 5.13 32.28 14.91
CA CYS A 87 4.55 31.48 13.84
C CYS A 87 4.04 30.12 14.38
N CYS A 88 4.59 28.98 13.97
CA CYS A 88 4.08 27.65 14.40
C CYS A 88 4.21 27.39 15.92
N GLY A 89 5.20 28.00 16.58
CA GLY A 89 5.36 27.93 18.04
C GLY A 89 4.49 28.94 18.80
N ARG A 90 3.61 29.65 18.09
CA ARG A 90 2.67 30.59 18.70
C ARG A 90 1.48 29.79 19.22
N THR A 91 1.52 29.43 20.50
CA THR A 91 0.35 28.92 21.26
C THR A 91 -0.68 30.02 21.52
N SER A 92 -0.85 30.98 20.60
CA SER A 92 -1.81 32.07 20.78
C SER A 92 -3.15 31.70 20.15
N ASN A 93 -4.07 31.34 21.04
CA ASN A 93 -5.51 31.26 20.83
C ASN A 93 -5.93 30.25 19.75
N ALA A 94 -6.28 29.06 20.22
CA ALA A 94 -7.01 28.05 19.45
C ALA A 94 -8.24 28.63 18.70
N LYS A 95 -8.73 29.81 19.08
CA LYS A 95 -9.82 30.54 18.41
C LYS A 95 -9.48 31.15 17.03
N LEU A 96 -8.21 31.38 16.67
CA LEU A 96 -7.87 32.08 15.42
C LEU A 96 -7.94 31.21 14.16
N ASN A 97 -7.91 29.88 14.31
CA ASN A 97 -7.96 28.90 13.21
C ASN A 97 -9.02 27.81 13.44
N GLN A 98 -9.96 28.02 14.36
CA GLN A 98 -11.08 27.10 14.54
C GLN A 98 -12.13 27.38 13.47
N LEU A 99 -12.43 26.37 12.66
CA LEU A 99 -13.65 26.31 11.84
C LEU A 99 -14.83 26.74 12.74
N SER A 100 -15.68 27.64 12.24
CA SER A 100 -16.93 27.92 12.93
C SER A 100 -17.71 26.62 13.15
N SER A 101 -18.63 26.58 14.12
CA SER A 101 -19.44 25.39 14.36
C SER A 101 -20.14 24.89 13.09
N ARG A 102 -20.48 25.80 12.18
CA ARG A 102 -21.06 25.48 10.87
C ARG A 102 -20.03 24.85 9.93
N GLU A 103 -18.83 25.42 9.82
CA GLU A 103 -17.79 24.88 8.93
C GLU A 103 -17.23 23.55 9.46
N ALA A 104 -17.12 23.39 10.78
CA ALA A 104 -16.73 22.13 11.40
C ALA A 104 -17.78 21.04 11.10
N LYS A 105 -19.07 21.36 11.27
CA LYS A 105 -20.16 20.46 10.91
C LYS A 105 -20.11 20.08 9.42
N LEU A 106 -19.94 21.06 8.54
CA LEU A 106 -19.84 20.82 7.09
C LEU A 106 -18.65 19.94 6.74
N PHE A 107 -17.50 20.16 7.38
CA PHE A 107 -16.30 19.34 7.19
C PHE A 107 -16.56 17.88 7.58
N TYR A 108 -17.13 17.63 8.77
CA TYR A 108 -17.44 16.28 9.23
C TYR A 108 -18.48 15.59 8.33
N GLU A 109 -19.56 16.28 7.96
CA GLU A 109 -20.58 15.74 7.04
C GLU A 109 -19.97 15.35 5.69
N THR A 110 -19.11 16.21 5.13
CA THR A 110 -18.44 15.95 3.85
C THR A 110 -17.48 14.76 3.96
N TRP A 111 -16.68 14.72 5.03
CA TRP A 111 -15.68 13.68 5.26
C TRP A 111 -16.32 12.30 5.48
N TYR A 112 -17.30 12.20 6.37
CA TYR A 112 -18.02 10.95 6.63
C TYR A 112 -18.90 10.53 5.44
N GLY A 113 -19.44 11.48 4.67
CA GLY A 113 -20.14 11.19 3.42
C GLY A 113 -19.23 10.55 2.38
N LEU A 114 -18.02 11.08 2.18
CA LEU A 114 -17.03 10.51 1.26
C LEU A 114 -16.60 9.10 1.70
N LEU A 115 -16.31 8.94 3.00
CA LEU A 115 -15.97 7.64 3.59
C LEU A 115 -17.08 6.61 3.42
N GLY A 116 -18.34 7.01 3.64
CA GLY A 116 -19.52 6.18 3.40
C GLY A 116 -19.61 5.73 1.95
N PHE A 117 -19.48 6.67 1.00
CA PHE A 117 -19.52 6.37 -0.45
C PHE A 117 -18.44 5.37 -0.88
N VAL A 118 -17.20 5.56 -0.41
CA VAL A 118 -16.10 4.63 -0.72
C VAL A 118 -16.39 3.26 -0.09
N ASN A 119 -16.87 3.24 1.14
CA ASN A 119 -17.17 2.00 1.84
C ASN A 119 -18.33 1.20 1.23
N GLU A 120 -19.35 1.87 0.66
CA GLU A 120 -20.43 1.20 -0.07
C GLU A 120 -19.92 0.46 -1.33
N ARG A 121 -18.85 0.95 -1.95
CA ARG A 121 -18.26 0.31 -3.14
C ARG A 121 -17.29 -0.81 -2.78
N GLU A 122 -16.45 -0.57 -1.78
CA GLU A 122 -15.34 -1.47 -1.44
C GLU A 122 -15.69 -2.48 -0.33
N GLY A 123 -16.77 -2.25 0.42
CA GLY A 123 -17.26 -3.18 1.45
C GLY A 123 -16.30 -3.44 2.62
N ILE A 124 -15.36 -2.51 2.87
CA ILE A 124 -14.27 -2.68 3.84
C ILE A 124 -14.81 -2.72 5.27
N ILE A 125 -15.75 -1.85 5.59
CA ILE A 125 -16.41 -1.70 6.90
C ILE A 125 -17.82 -2.28 6.79
N ARG A 126 -18.13 -3.26 7.64
CA ARG A 126 -19.41 -4.01 7.63
C ARG A 126 -20.56 -3.28 8.35
N GLU A 127 -20.32 -2.05 8.79
CA GLU A 127 -21.30 -1.20 9.48
C GLU A 127 -21.59 0.07 8.69
N LYS A 128 -22.73 0.69 8.99
CA LYS A 128 -23.15 1.91 8.31
C LYS A 128 -22.38 3.11 8.84
N ILE A 129 -21.53 3.70 8.00
CA ILE A 129 -20.83 4.94 8.29
C ILE A 129 -21.84 6.08 8.24
N LYS A 130 -21.98 6.82 9.34
CA LYS A 130 -22.83 8.02 9.43
C LYS A 130 -21.95 9.24 9.76
N PRO A 131 -22.31 10.43 9.24
CA PRO A 131 -21.89 11.70 9.84
C PRO A 131 -22.29 11.83 11.31
#